data_AF-A0A973MBK6-F1
#
_entry.id   AF-A0A973MBK6-F1
#
_cell.length_a   1.000
_cell.length_b   1.000
_cell.length_c   1.000
_cell.angle_alpha   90.00
_cell.angle_beta   90.00
_cell.angle_gamma   90.00
#
_symmetry.space_group_name_H-M   'P 1'
#
loop_
_entity.id
_entity.type
_entity.pdbx_description
1 polymer ?
#
loop_
_entity_poly.entity_id
_entity_poly.type
_entity_poly.pdbx_seq_one_letter_code
_entity_poly.pdbx_strand_id
1 'polypeptide(L)'
;RLAHLRPLTGGTYNTVEELRLTDGSRYVLKVAPDTPGLRYESRLLVAEAEFYRGAETAGVRAPRLVTLDDDSSVLLMTACPGDPWDGSLSEAERTYLRAELGRQVAALHRVTGTAFGYPSDALGPLASDWRTAFGGMLEAILDDARRFSARLPRPVDEIAGTLRAAYDCLDEVTVPALVHFDLWDGNILVERSADSVRIGGLIDGERMFWGDPLAEFVSLALLGDIRKDEAFLSGYREGGGRAEFDRPALLRLALYRAYLYLIMLVETVPRAMGEGDIRWREEAVAPELVAALDEIEEATS
;
A
#
# COMPACT_ATOMS: atom_id res chain seq x y z
N ARG A 1 2.22 -33.66 5.02
CA ARG A 1 1.69 -34.03 3.68
C ARG A 1 0.63 -33.02 3.31
N LEU A 2 0.47 -32.66 2.02
CA LEU A 2 -0.64 -31.80 1.59
C LEU A 2 -1.97 -32.55 1.79
N ALA A 3 -2.93 -31.91 2.46
CA ALA A 3 -4.26 -32.45 2.70
C ALA A 3 -5.30 -31.80 1.78
N HIS A 4 -5.15 -30.50 1.50
CA HIS A 4 -6.08 -29.75 0.67
C HIS A 4 -5.38 -28.59 -0.04
N LEU A 5 -5.84 -28.29 -1.26
CA LEU A 5 -5.47 -27.13 -2.05
C LEU A 5 -6.77 -26.45 -2.50
N ARG A 6 -6.91 -25.15 -2.29
CA ARG A 6 -8.02 -24.37 -2.88
C ARG A 6 -7.55 -23.01 -3.39
N PRO A 7 -8.14 -22.52 -4.47
CA PRO A 7 -8.03 -21.11 -4.85
C PRO A 7 -8.59 -20.22 -3.74
N LEU A 8 -7.91 -19.10 -3.47
CA LEU A 8 -8.44 -17.97 -2.72
C LEU A 8 -8.93 -16.92 -3.72
N THR A 9 -10.18 -16.51 -3.58
CA THR A 9 -10.76 -15.43 -4.39
C THR A 9 -10.46 -14.08 -3.74
N GLY A 10 -10.06 -13.08 -4.52
CA GLY A 10 -9.84 -11.70 -4.04
C GLY A 10 -8.52 -11.07 -4.49
N GLY A 11 -7.53 -11.86 -4.86
CA GLY A 11 -6.31 -11.35 -5.50
C GLY A 11 -6.65 -10.82 -6.91
N THR A 12 -6.36 -9.55 -7.18
CA THR A 12 -6.62 -8.94 -8.49
C THR A 12 -5.49 -9.16 -9.49
N TYR A 13 -4.32 -9.61 -9.01
CA TYR A 13 -3.09 -9.69 -9.80
C TYR A 13 -2.46 -11.09 -9.80
N ASN A 14 -2.23 -11.66 -8.62
CA ASN A 14 -1.58 -12.97 -8.46
C ASN A 14 -2.62 -14.10 -8.41
N THR A 15 -2.24 -15.29 -8.91
CA THR A 15 -2.98 -16.51 -8.56
C THR A 15 -2.65 -16.86 -7.12
N VAL A 16 -3.67 -16.98 -6.27
CA VAL A 16 -3.51 -17.23 -4.83
C VAL A 16 -4.17 -18.57 -4.47
N GLU A 17 -3.41 -19.46 -3.86
CA GLU A 17 -3.89 -20.76 -3.39
C GLU A 17 -3.61 -20.96 -1.90
N GLU A 18 -4.58 -21.50 -1.16
CA GLU A 18 -4.38 -21.97 0.21
C GLU A 18 -4.01 -23.45 0.22
N LEU A 19 -2.89 -23.75 0.87
CA LEU A 19 -2.40 -25.11 1.10
C LEU A 19 -2.64 -25.46 2.57
N ARG A 20 -3.39 -26.54 2.81
CA ARG A 20 -3.56 -27.11 4.16
C ARG A 20 -2.81 -28.42 4.27
N LEU A 21 -1.96 -28.54 5.28
CA LEU A 21 -1.23 -29.76 5.59
C LEU A 21 -2.03 -30.66 6.54
N THR A 22 -1.67 -31.95 6.59
CA THR A 22 -2.29 -32.98 7.43
C THR A 22 -2.18 -32.72 8.94
N ASP A 23 -1.21 -31.91 9.36
CA ASP A 23 -1.02 -31.48 10.76
C ASP A 23 -1.86 -30.23 11.12
N GLY A 24 -2.61 -29.70 10.15
CA GLY A 24 -3.44 -28.51 10.33
C GLY A 24 -2.75 -27.20 9.95
N SER A 25 -1.45 -27.18 9.66
CA SER A 25 -0.76 -25.98 9.19
C SER A 25 -1.34 -25.47 7.87
N ARG A 26 -1.41 -24.14 7.74
CA ARG A 26 -1.93 -23.46 6.56
C ARG A 26 -0.87 -22.54 5.96
N TYR A 27 -0.78 -22.59 4.64
CA TYR A 27 0.12 -21.76 3.84
C TYR A 27 -0.65 -21.12 2.70
N VAL A 28 -0.12 -20.01 2.20
CA VAL A 28 -0.61 -19.34 1.01
C VAL A 28 0.51 -19.35 -0.02
N LEU A 29 0.18 -19.83 -1.22
CA LEU A 29 1.03 -19.82 -2.40
C LEU A 29 0.53 -18.71 -3.32
N LYS A 30 1.43 -17.81 -3.70
CA LYS A 30 1.21 -16.79 -4.71
C LYS A 30 2.08 -17.06 -5.92
N VAL A 31 1.47 -16.98 -7.10
CA VAL A 31 2.16 -17.07 -8.40
C VAL A 31 1.88 -15.78 -9.16
N ALA A 32 2.96 -15.07 -9.52
CA ALA A 32 2.84 -13.82 -10.26
C ALA A 32 2.50 -14.09 -11.74
N PRO A 33 1.77 -13.17 -12.40
CA PRO A 33 1.50 -13.28 -13.83
C PRO A 33 2.76 -13.01 -14.66
N ASP A 34 2.81 -13.57 -15.87
CA ASP A 34 3.96 -13.45 -16.78
C ASP A 34 4.19 -12.04 -17.34
N THR A 35 3.18 -11.14 -17.31
CA THR A 35 3.27 -9.81 -17.92
C THR A 35 2.76 -8.74 -16.96
N PRO A 36 3.57 -7.68 -16.67
CA PRO A 36 3.14 -6.63 -15.78
C PRO A 36 2.09 -5.72 -16.42
N GLY A 37 1.08 -5.32 -15.64
CA GLY A 37 0.08 -4.34 -16.04
C GLY A 37 0.67 -2.93 -16.11
N LEU A 38 1.16 -2.42 -14.98
CA LEU A 38 1.85 -1.14 -14.84
C LEU A 38 3.38 -1.33 -14.72
N ARG A 39 4.17 -0.30 -15.05
CA ARG A 39 5.64 -0.35 -15.06
C ARG A 39 6.24 -0.73 -13.71
N TYR A 40 5.68 -0.21 -12.62
CA TYR A 40 6.18 -0.50 -11.27
C TYR A 40 5.83 -1.92 -10.81
N GLU A 41 4.88 -2.60 -11.48
CA GLU A 41 4.39 -3.94 -11.10
C GLU A 41 5.30 -5.07 -11.60
N SER A 42 6.58 -4.79 -11.84
CA SER A 42 7.56 -5.83 -12.11
C SER A 42 8.06 -6.43 -10.80
N ARG A 43 8.13 -7.78 -10.73
CA ARG A 43 8.66 -8.52 -9.58
C ARG A 43 8.03 -8.13 -8.24
N LEU A 44 6.71 -7.94 -8.23
CA LEU A 44 5.93 -7.56 -7.03
C LEU A 44 6.13 -8.50 -5.83
N LEU A 45 6.34 -9.80 -6.06
CA LEU A 45 6.60 -10.77 -5.00
C LEU A 45 7.93 -10.52 -4.26
N VAL A 46 8.88 -9.79 -4.87
CA VAL A 46 10.10 -9.34 -4.18
C VAL A 46 9.76 -8.30 -3.12
N ALA A 47 8.91 -7.32 -3.46
CA ALA A 47 8.44 -6.32 -2.51
C ALA A 47 7.61 -6.94 -1.38
N GLU A 48 6.72 -7.88 -1.71
CA GLU A 48 5.93 -8.59 -0.72
C GLU A 48 6.79 -9.45 0.22
N ALA A 49 7.81 -10.15 -0.30
CA ALA A 49 8.77 -10.88 0.53
C ALA A 49 9.55 -9.95 1.46
N GLU A 50 9.94 -8.76 0.97
CA GLU A 50 10.66 -7.76 1.76
C GLU A 50 9.79 -7.16 2.86
N PHE A 51 8.52 -6.89 2.57
CA PHE A 51 7.53 -6.52 3.57
C PHE A 51 7.45 -7.56 4.70
N TYR A 52 7.34 -8.85 4.38
CA TYR A 52 7.21 -9.89 5.41
C TYR A 52 8.47 -10.04 6.28
N ARG A 53 9.67 -9.90 5.71
CA ARG A 53 10.92 -9.89 6.50
C ARG A 53 10.98 -8.70 7.46
N GLY A 54 10.57 -7.53 6.97
CA GLY A 54 10.53 -6.33 7.81
C GLY A 54 9.44 -6.39 8.87
N ALA A 55 8.27 -6.92 8.57
CA ALA A 55 7.21 -7.15 9.55
C ALA A 55 7.65 -8.12 10.66
N GLU A 56 8.35 -9.20 10.32
CA GLU A 56 8.95 -10.12 11.30
C GLU A 56 9.97 -9.40 12.19
N THR A 57 10.83 -8.57 11.60
CA THR A 57 11.81 -7.73 12.34
C THR A 57 11.11 -6.74 13.28
N ALA A 58 9.99 -6.17 12.87
CA ALA A 58 9.19 -5.24 13.67
C ALA A 58 8.34 -5.92 14.77
N GLY A 59 8.23 -7.25 14.76
CA GLY A 59 7.29 -7.99 15.60
C GLY A 59 5.82 -7.73 15.25
N VAL A 60 5.56 -7.34 13.99
CA VAL A 60 4.23 -7.04 13.46
C VAL A 60 3.62 -8.30 12.90
N ARG A 61 2.31 -8.45 13.06
CA ARG A 61 1.59 -9.63 12.57
C ARG A 61 1.40 -9.51 11.08
N ALA A 62 2.08 -10.38 10.35
CA ALA A 62 1.96 -10.57 8.92
C ALA A 62 2.26 -12.05 8.60
N PRO A 63 1.95 -12.51 7.38
CA PRO A 63 2.48 -13.77 6.89
C PRO A 63 3.99 -13.87 7.09
N ARG A 64 4.47 -15.02 7.57
CA ARG A 64 5.90 -15.31 7.60
C ARG A 64 6.30 -15.90 6.27
N LEU A 65 7.32 -15.32 5.64
CA LEU A 65 7.91 -15.83 4.42
C LEU A 65 8.46 -17.25 4.66
N VAL A 66 8.07 -18.20 3.81
CA VAL A 66 8.65 -19.55 3.79
C VAL A 66 9.68 -19.66 2.68
N THR A 67 9.34 -19.22 1.48
CA THR A 67 10.28 -19.15 0.35
C THR A 67 9.81 -18.12 -0.68
N LEU A 68 10.78 -17.55 -1.39
CA LEU A 68 10.58 -16.82 -2.63
C LEU A 68 11.46 -17.49 -3.68
N ASP A 69 10.85 -17.92 -4.79
CA ASP A 69 11.55 -18.36 -5.98
C ASP A 69 11.26 -17.34 -7.09
N ASP A 70 12.21 -16.45 -7.32
CA ASP A 70 12.09 -15.35 -8.28
C ASP A 70 12.13 -15.86 -9.73
N ASP A 71 12.87 -16.94 -10.00
CA ASP A 71 12.94 -17.56 -11.33
C ASP A 71 11.57 -18.11 -11.76
N SER A 72 10.83 -18.67 -10.81
CA SER A 72 9.48 -19.19 -11.03
C SER A 72 8.37 -18.17 -10.74
N SER A 73 8.70 -16.96 -10.28
CA SER A 73 7.72 -15.97 -9.78
C SER A 73 6.75 -16.55 -8.74
N VAL A 74 7.28 -17.32 -7.78
CA VAL A 74 6.49 -18.00 -6.74
C VAL A 74 6.88 -17.54 -5.34
N LEU A 75 5.88 -17.22 -4.51
CA LEU A 75 6.03 -16.91 -3.10
C LEU A 75 5.18 -17.86 -2.24
N LEU A 76 5.80 -18.49 -1.25
CA LEU A 76 5.12 -19.30 -0.24
C LEU A 76 5.25 -18.62 1.13
N MET A 77 4.13 -18.50 1.82
CA MET A 77 4.06 -17.87 3.14
C MET A 77 3.08 -18.61 4.06
N THR A 78 3.15 -18.35 5.37
CA THR A 78 2.16 -18.86 6.32
C THR A 78 0.83 -18.12 6.18
N ALA A 79 -0.29 -18.81 6.38
CA ALA A 79 -1.58 -18.11 6.47
C ALA A 79 -1.75 -17.41 7.83
N CYS A 80 -2.26 -16.19 7.83
CA CYS A 80 -2.67 -15.47 9.04
C CYS A 80 -4.07 -15.89 9.50
N PRO A 81 -4.39 -15.78 10.80
CA PRO A 81 -5.75 -15.98 11.31
C PRO A 81 -6.66 -14.78 11.00
N GLY A 82 -7.97 -15.01 11.08
CA GLY A 82 -8.97 -13.97 10.88
C GLY A 82 -9.47 -13.87 9.43
N ASP A 83 -10.39 -12.93 9.25
CA ASP A 83 -11.02 -12.59 7.98
C ASP A 83 -10.77 -11.11 7.67
N PRO A 84 -10.84 -10.66 6.40
CA PRO A 84 -10.69 -9.25 6.06
C PRO A 84 -11.60 -8.34 6.91
N TRP A 85 -11.08 -7.19 7.29
CA TRP A 85 -11.83 -6.21 8.08
C TRP A 85 -13.10 -5.79 7.33
N ASP A 86 -14.25 -5.89 7.98
CA ASP A 86 -15.54 -5.65 7.34
C ASP A 86 -16.51 -4.76 8.17
N GLY A 87 -17.73 -4.63 7.64
CA GLY A 87 -18.83 -3.88 8.23
C GLY A 87 -19.30 -4.35 9.61
N SER A 88 -19.00 -5.59 10.01
CA SER A 88 -19.64 -6.26 11.14
C SER A 88 -19.11 -5.88 12.53
N LEU A 89 -17.99 -5.15 12.59
CA LEU A 89 -17.38 -4.71 13.85
C LEU A 89 -18.20 -3.58 14.49
N SER A 90 -18.42 -3.69 15.80
CA SER A 90 -18.96 -2.61 16.62
C SER A 90 -18.01 -1.41 16.63
N GLU A 91 -18.53 -0.23 16.97
CA GLU A 91 -17.73 1.00 17.04
C GLU A 91 -16.56 0.87 18.02
N ALA A 92 -16.79 0.26 19.19
CA ALA A 92 -15.75 0.03 20.19
C ALA A 92 -14.63 -0.89 19.69
N GLU A 93 -14.99 -1.97 18.98
CA GLU A 93 -14.01 -2.87 18.35
C GLU A 93 -13.21 -2.14 17.27
N ARG A 94 -13.87 -1.33 16.43
CA ARG A 94 -13.20 -0.52 15.40
C ARG A 94 -12.20 0.44 16.02
N THR A 95 -12.61 1.21 17.05
CA THR A 95 -11.72 2.13 17.76
C THR A 95 -10.51 1.40 18.34
N TYR A 96 -10.73 0.26 19.00
CA TYR A 96 -9.65 -0.56 19.54
C TYR A 96 -8.68 -1.05 18.45
N LEU A 97 -9.21 -1.61 17.37
CA LEU A 97 -8.41 -2.15 16.27
C LEU A 97 -7.67 -1.07 15.49
N ARG A 98 -8.25 0.13 15.31
CA ARG A 98 -7.54 1.26 14.68
C ARG A 98 -6.36 1.71 15.53
N ALA A 99 -6.51 1.76 16.86
CA ALA A 99 -5.39 2.02 17.76
C ALA A 99 -4.34 0.90 17.73
N GLU A 100 -4.75 -0.37 17.67
CA GLU A 100 -3.83 -1.51 17.48
C GLU A 100 -3.05 -1.41 16.16
N LEU A 101 -3.74 -1.10 15.07
CA LEU A 101 -3.15 -0.89 13.75
C LEU A 101 -2.15 0.26 13.77
N GLY A 102 -2.48 1.39 14.39
CA GLY A 102 -1.55 2.51 14.58
C GLY A 102 -0.24 2.07 15.23
N ARG A 103 -0.30 1.30 16.33
CA ARG A 103 0.90 0.78 16.99
C ARG A 103 1.71 -0.16 16.09
N GLN A 104 1.06 -1.01 15.30
CA GLN A 104 1.73 -1.92 14.37
C GLN A 104 2.40 -1.17 13.21
N VAL A 105 1.72 -0.19 12.61
CA VAL A 105 2.27 0.65 11.55
C VAL A 105 3.45 1.48 12.04
N ALA A 106 3.38 2.03 13.26
CA ALA A 106 4.52 2.70 13.88
C ALA A 106 5.72 1.76 14.07
N ALA A 107 5.48 0.47 14.34
CA ALA A 107 6.54 -0.53 14.43
C ALA A 107 7.17 -0.87 13.08
N LEU A 108 6.35 -1.00 12.03
CA LEU A 108 6.83 -1.15 10.65
C LEU A 108 7.74 0.02 10.24
N HIS A 109 7.30 1.25 10.51
CA HIS A 109 8.03 2.47 10.11
C HIS A 109 9.36 2.68 10.85
N ARG A 110 9.68 1.87 11.87
CA ARG A 110 11.02 1.83 12.50
C ARG A 110 12.00 0.91 11.77
N VAL A 111 11.52 0.03 10.91
CA VAL A 111 12.38 -0.77 10.05
C VAL A 111 12.83 0.13 8.91
N THR A 112 14.14 0.36 8.82
CA THR A 112 14.72 1.29 7.85
C THR A 112 15.49 0.58 6.77
N GLY A 113 15.37 1.07 5.54
CA GLY A 113 16.15 0.62 4.39
C GLY A 113 17.53 1.28 4.32
N THR A 114 18.33 0.90 3.33
CA THR A 114 19.61 1.57 3.02
C THR A 114 19.48 2.68 1.98
N ALA A 115 18.37 2.69 1.23
CA ALA A 115 18.09 3.58 0.11
C ALA A 115 16.57 3.60 -0.14
N PHE A 116 16.11 4.49 -1.03
CA PHE A 116 14.69 4.77 -1.27
C PHE A 116 14.16 4.12 -2.56
N GLY A 117 12.87 3.76 -2.57
CA GLY A 117 12.15 3.25 -3.74
C GLY A 117 11.69 1.80 -3.62
N TYR A 118 11.29 1.22 -4.75
CA TYR A 118 10.80 -0.15 -4.84
C TYR A 118 11.96 -1.17 -4.78
N PRO A 119 11.94 -2.15 -3.86
CA PRO A 119 12.98 -3.18 -3.77
C PRO A 119 12.95 -4.20 -4.91
N SER A 120 11.94 -4.14 -5.80
CA SER A 120 11.80 -5.02 -6.96
C SER A 120 12.72 -4.65 -8.13
N ASP A 121 13.41 -3.51 -8.06
CA ASP A 121 14.16 -2.85 -9.14
C ASP A 121 13.30 -2.49 -10.37
N ALA A 122 11.97 -2.50 -10.25
CA ALA A 122 11.05 -2.28 -11.36
C ALA A 122 11.26 -0.91 -12.06
N LEU A 123 11.71 0.10 -11.29
CA LEU A 123 11.99 1.45 -11.77
C LEU A 123 13.50 1.76 -11.80
N GLY A 124 14.34 0.74 -11.75
CA GLY A 124 15.79 0.86 -11.57
C GLY A 124 16.23 0.72 -10.11
N PRO A 125 17.52 0.95 -9.82
CA PRO A 125 18.07 0.77 -8.49
C PRO A 125 17.49 1.78 -7.49
N LEU A 126 17.49 1.41 -6.21
CA LEU A 126 17.11 2.32 -5.12
C LEU A 126 17.92 3.63 -5.15
N ALA A 127 17.26 4.75 -4.87
CA ALA A 127 17.87 6.09 -4.89
C ALA A 127 18.42 6.49 -3.52
N SER A 128 19.40 7.41 -3.51
CA SER A 128 19.98 7.96 -2.27
C SER A 128 19.06 8.93 -1.54
N ASP A 129 18.07 9.50 -2.23
CA ASP A 129 17.16 10.51 -1.70
C ASP A 129 15.71 10.23 -2.13
N TRP A 130 14.78 10.66 -1.27
CA TRP A 130 13.37 10.36 -1.47
C TRP A 130 12.76 11.10 -2.66
N ARG A 131 13.16 12.36 -2.90
CA ARG A 131 12.67 13.14 -4.03
C ARG A 131 12.94 12.44 -5.36
N THR A 132 14.15 11.91 -5.55
CA THR A 132 14.52 11.17 -6.77
C THR A 132 13.71 9.89 -6.91
N ALA A 133 13.61 9.08 -5.84
CA ALA A 133 12.82 7.84 -5.87
C ALA A 133 11.34 8.11 -6.18
N PHE A 134 10.69 8.97 -5.40
CA PHE A 134 9.28 9.27 -5.53
C PHE A 134 8.97 10.00 -6.86
N GLY A 135 9.85 10.89 -7.31
CA GLY A 135 9.76 11.49 -8.63
C GLY A 135 9.75 10.44 -9.74
N GLY A 136 10.64 9.44 -9.67
CA GLY A 136 10.65 8.31 -10.60
C GLY A 136 9.37 7.46 -10.55
N MET A 137 8.82 7.21 -9.35
CA MET A 137 7.55 6.51 -9.16
C MET A 137 6.37 7.27 -9.81
N LEU A 138 6.31 8.58 -9.61
CA LEU A 138 5.29 9.44 -10.21
C LEU A 138 5.41 9.52 -11.74
N GLU A 139 6.62 9.72 -12.27
CA GLU A 139 6.82 9.74 -13.73
C GLU A 139 6.44 8.39 -14.36
N ALA A 140 6.74 7.26 -13.69
CA ALA A 140 6.36 5.94 -14.19
C ALA A 140 4.83 5.79 -14.34
N ILE A 141 4.04 6.23 -13.35
CA ILE A 141 2.58 6.14 -13.46
C ILE A 141 1.99 7.15 -14.47
N LEU A 142 2.60 8.33 -14.61
CA LEU A 142 2.21 9.32 -15.62
C LEU A 142 2.52 8.81 -17.04
N ASP A 143 3.66 8.14 -17.23
CA ASP A 143 4.00 7.49 -18.50
C ASP A 143 3.06 6.35 -18.84
N ASP A 144 2.61 5.58 -17.85
CA ASP A 144 1.56 4.58 -18.06
C ASP A 144 0.20 5.22 -18.36
N ALA A 145 -0.14 6.34 -17.72
CA ALA A 145 -1.34 7.10 -18.07
C ALA A 145 -1.33 7.54 -19.55
N ARG A 146 -0.17 8.02 -20.06
CA ARG A 146 0.01 8.34 -21.49
C ARG A 146 -0.08 7.10 -22.36
N ARG A 147 0.65 6.03 -22.01
CA ARG A 147 0.71 4.76 -22.75
C ARG A 147 -0.67 4.15 -22.95
N PHE A 148 -1.46 4.13 -21.89
CA PHE A 148 -2.79 3.52 -21.89
C PHE A 148 -3.90 4.50 -22.29
N SER A 149 -3.56 5.78 -22.50
CA SER A 149 -4.55 6.85 -22.71
C SER A 149 -5.63 6.84 -21.63
N ALA A 150 -5.19 6.71 -20.37
CA ALA A 150 -6.07 6.60 -19.22
C ALA A 150 -6.98 7.84 -19.10
N ARG A 151 -8.22 7.63 -18.66
CA ARG A 151 -9.18 8.71 -18.44
C ARG A 151 -8.86 9.40 -17.12
N LEU A 152 -8.23 10.57 -17.19
CA LEU A 152 -7.90 11.41 -16.04
C LEU A 152 -8.77 12.67 -16.00
N PRO A 153 -9.00 13.25 -14.80
CA PRO A 153 -9.81 14.46 -14.66
C PRO A 153 -9.15 15.74 -15.20
N ARG A 154 -7.83 15.71 -15.40
CA ARG A 154 -7.03 16.78 -16.02
C ARG A 154 -6.02 16.16 -17.01
N PRO A 155 -5.52 16.92 -18.01
CA PRO A 155 -4.45 16.46 -18.88
C PRO A 155 -3.21 15.99 -18.10
N VAL A 156 -2.56 14.91 -18.55
CA VAL A 156 -1.41 14.31 -17.84
C VAL A 156 -0.29 15.34 -17.61
N ASP A 157 -0.02 16.21 -18.59
CA ASP A 157 1.06 17.20 -18.47
C ASP A 157 0.73 18.33 -17.50
N GLU A 158 -0.55 18.68 -17.35
CA GLU A 158 -1.02 19.63 -16.33
C GLU A 158 -0.83 19.04 -14.93
N ILE A 159 -1.28 17.79 -14.73
CA ILE A 159 -1.09 17.04 -13.47
C ILE A 159 0.41 16.97 -13.13
N ALA A 160 1.25 16.59 -14.09
CA ALA A 160 2.69 16.50 -13.89
C ALA A 160 3.32 17.85 -13.50
N GLY A 161 2.86 18.95 -14.10
CA GLY A 161 3.28 20.31 -13.75
C GLY A 161 2.95 20.66 -12.30
N THR A 162 1.70 20.44 -11.89
CA THR A 162 1.22 20.70 -10.53
C THR A 162 2.00 19.89 -9.49
N LEU A 163 2.17 18.58 -9.70
CA LEU A 163 2.88 17.72 -8.75
C LEU A 163 4.34 18.13 -8.57
N ARG A 164 5.04 18.45 -9.67
CA ARG A 164 6.46 18.87 -9.62
C ARG A 164 6.68 20.15 -8.82
N ALA A 165 5.70 21.05 -8.79
CA ALA A 165 5.78 22.29 -8.01
C ALA A 165 5.91 22.04 -6.49
N ALA A 166 5.43 20.88 -6.00
CA ALA A 166 5.51 20.52 -4.59
C ALA A 166 6.72 19.66 -4.22
N TYR A 167 7.59 19.25 -5.16
CA TYR A 167 8.65 18.27 -4.87
C TYR A 167 9.65 18.73 -3.80
N ASP A 168 9.74 20.03 -3.52
CA ASP A 168 10.61 20.56 -2.48
C ASP A 168 10.32 20.04 -1.07
N CYS A 169 9.06 19.68 -0.78
CA CYS A 169 8.71 19.12 0.51
C CYS A 169 9.25 17.68 0.71
N LEU A 170 9.66 16.99 -0.36
CA LEU A 170 10.16 15.61 -0.29
C LEU A 170 11.58 15.52 0.31
N ASP A 171 12.36 16.61 0.26
CA ASP A 171 13.74 16.64 0.78
C ASP A 171 13.82 16.51 2.31
N GLU A 172 12.71 16.74 3.03
CA GLU A 172 12.65 16.53 4.48
C GLU A 172 12.78 15.05 4.87
N VAL A 173 12.50 14.15 3.93
CA VAL A 173 12.53 12.70 4.16
C VAL A 173 13.95 12.19 3.93
N THR A 174 14.63 11.93 5.04
CA THR A 174 16.06 11.55 5.03
C THR A 174 16.33 10.11 5.45
N VAL A 175 15.31 9.41 5.95
CA VAL A 175 15.42 8.01 6.40
C VAL A 175 14.35 7.18 5.67
N PRO A 176 14.74 6.21 4.84
CA PRO A 176 13.79 5.30 4.20
C PRO A 176 13.20 4.36 5.24
N ALA A 177 11.87 4.37 5.38
CA ALA A 177 11.13 3.45 6.22
C ALA A 177 10.40 2.41 5.37
N LEU A 178 10.10 1.26 5.96
CA LEU A 178 9.26 0.24 5.36
C LEU A 178 7.81 0.71 5.31
N VAL A 179 7.32 1.02 4.11
CA VAL A 179 5.93 1.45 3.85
C VAL A 179 5.24 0.37 3.05
N HIS A 180 4.11 -0.14 3.52
CA HIS A 180 3.29 -1.12 2.82
C HIS A 180 2.52 -0.51 1.63
N PHE A 181 1.98 0.70 1.81
CA PHE A 181 1.27 1.48 0.79
C PHE A 181 0.02 0.82 0.18
N ASP A 182 -0.60 -0.12 0.91
CA ASP A 182 -1.86 -0.75 0.50
C ASP A 182 -2.68 -1.26 1.69
N LEU A 183 -2.56 -0.62 2.86
CA LEU A 183 -3.28 -1.00 4.09
C LEU A 183 -4.72 -0.45 4.16
N TRP A 184 -5.55 -0.80 3.17
CA TRP A 184 -7.00 -0.64 3.27
C TRP A 184 -7.63 -1.85 3.99
N ASP A 185 -8.90 -1.74 4.43
CA ASP A 185 -9.58 -2.75 5.25
C ASP A 185 -9.49 -4.19 4.68
N GLY A 186 -9.49 -4.35 3.35
CA GLY A 186 -9.38 -5.65 2.68
C GLY A 186 -8.05 -6.39 2.92
N ASN A 187 -6.98 -5.65 3.21
CA ASN A 187 -5.64 -6.19 3.46
C ASN A 187 -5.30 -6.31 4.96
N ILE A 188 -6.30 -6.10 5.82
CA ILE A 188 -6.16 -6.20 7.27
C ILE A 188 -7.05 -7.33 7.76
N LEU A 189 -6.45 -8.44 8.19
CA LEU A 189 -7.21 -9.55 8.76
C LEU A 189 -7.54 -9.28 10.22
N VAL A 190 -8.77 -9.55 10.61
CA VAL A 190 -9.29 -9.41 11.97
C VAL A 190 -9.60 -10.78 12.54
N GLU A 191 -8.93 -11.11 13.64
CA GLU A 191 -9.14 -12.36 14.36
C GLU A 191 -10.10 -12.14 15.54
N ARG A 192 -11.22 -12.87 15.51
CA ARG A 192 -12.24 -12.86 16.56
C ARG A 192 -12.21 -14.15 17.36
N SER A 193 -12.30 -14.01 18.68
CA SER A 193 -12.59 -15.08 19.62
C SER A 193 -13.85 -14.71 20.42
N ALA A 194 -14.32 -15.59 21.31
CA ALA A 194 -15.49 -15.32 22.15
C ALA A 194 -15.34 -14.05 23.00
N ASP A 195 -14.11 -13.71 23.39
CA ASP A 195 -13.83 -12.65 24.36
C ASP A 195 -12.87 -11.57 23.83
N SER A 196 -12.43 -11.65 22.57
CA SER A 196 -11.43 -10.70 22.03
C SER A 196 -11.54 -10.49 20.53
N VAL A 197 -11.24 -9.27 20.10
CA VAL A 197 -10.92 -8.93 18.71
C VAL A 197 -9.49 -8.41 18.65
N ARG A 198 -8.75 -8.74 17.59
CA ARG A 198 -7.38 -8.25 17.37
C ARG A 198 -7.03 -8.28 15.89
N ILE A 199 -5.93 -7.63 15.52
CA ILE A 199 -5.38 -7.78 14.17
C ILE A 199 -4.76 -9.19 14.04
N GLY A 200 -5.27 -9.96 13.10
CA GLY A 200 -4.80 -11.29 12.73
C GLY A 200 -3.58 -11.26 11.83
N GLY A 201 -3.50 -10.27 10.93
CA GLY A 201 -2.31 -9.99 10.13
C GLY A 201 -2.52 -8.91 9.07
N LEU A 202 -1.45 -8.23 8.72
CA LEU A 202 -1.35 -7.34 7.57
C LEU A 202 -0.83 -8.16 6.39
N ILE A 203 -1.57 -8.17 5.27
CA ILE A 203 -1.30 -9.02 4.12
C ILE A 203 -1.13 -8.18 2.85
N ASP A 204 -0.55 -8.79 1.81
CA ASP A 204 -0.47 -8.20 0.47
C ASP A 204 0.44 -6.97 0.36
N GLY A 205 1.66 -7.10 0.87
CA GLY A 205 2.70 -6.06 0.80
C GLY A 205 3.33 -5.86 -0.59
N GLU A 206 2.62 -6.11 -1.68
CA GLU A 206 3.18 -6.02 -3.04
C GLU A 206 3.53 -4.58 -3.45
N ARG A 207 2.83 -3.59 -2.90
CA ARG A 207 3.11 -2.16 -3.15
C ARG A 207 4.18 -1.58 -2.22
N MET A 208 4.82 -2.42 -1.41
CA MET A 208 5.80 -1.97 -0.44
C MET A 208 6.97 -1.25 -1.10
N PHE A 209 7.40 -0.15 -0.49
CA PHE A 209 8.62 0.55 -0.84
C PHE A 209 9.36 1.07 0.41
N TRP A 210 10.61 1.42 0.21
CA TRP A 210 11.43 2.14 1.17
C TRP A 210 11.23 3.66 0.98
N GLY A 211 10.53 4.33 1.89
CA GLY A 211 10.05 5.70 1.64
C GLY A 211 9.66 6.48 2.89
N ASP A 212 8.86 7.55 2.69
CA ASP A 212 8.32 8.36 3.78
C ASP A 212 7.22 7.59 4.54
N PRO A 213 7.34 7.38 5.87
CA PRO A 213 6.26 6.89 6.74
C PRO A 213 4.89 7.53 6.50
N LEU A 214 4.85 8.81 6.15
CA LEU A 214 3.61 9.55 5.92
C LEU A 214 2.83 9.02 4.70
N ALA A 215 3.51 8.39 3.75
CA ALA A 215 2.87 7.80 2.58
C ALA A 215 1.92 6.65 2.95
N GLU A 216 2.13 5.93 4.06
CA GLU A 216 1.20 4.86 4.47
C GLU A 216 -0.21 5.38 4.79
N PHE A 217 -0.31 6.65 5.21
CA PHE A 217 -1.56 7.20 5.73
C PHE A 217 -2.64 7.30 4.66
N VAL A 218 -2.27 7.35 3.38
CA VAL A 218 -3.22 7.50 2.27
C VAL A 218 -3.98 6.22 1.98
N SER A 219 -3.36 5.05 2.12
CA SER A 219 -4.05 3.75 1.99
C SER A 219 -4.89 3.43 3.23
N LEU A 220 -4.43 3.83 4.41
CA LEU A 220 -5.14 3.66 5.69
C LEU A 220 -6.42 4.49 5.80
N ALA A 221 -6.51 5.58 5.03
CA ALA A 221 -7.66 6.46 4.92
C ALA A 221 -8.07 6.63 3.46
N LEU A 222 -8.13 5.52 2.71
CA LEU A 222 -8.51 5.50 1.30
C LEU A 222 -9.82 6.28 1.06
N LEU A 223 -9.78 7.31 0.19
CA LEU A 223 -10.90 8.22 -0.09
C LEU A 223 -11.44 8.96 1.15
N GLY A 224 -10.62 9.07 2.20
CA GLY A 224 -10.93 9.72 3.45
C GLY A 224 -9.81 10.65 3.92
N ASP A 225 -9.92 11.08 5.16
CA ASP A 225 -8.95 11.98 5.79
C ASP A 225 -8.41 11.33 7.06
N ILE A 226 -7.15 10.90 7.00
CA ILE A 226 -6.46 10.25 8.13
C ILE A 226 -6.47 11.12 9.40
N ARG A 227 -6.55 12.45 9.26
CA ARG A 227 -6.57 13.39 10.39
C ARG A 227 -7.82 13.26 11.24
N LYS A 228 -8.87 12.62 10.73
CA LYS A 228 -10.12 12.35 11.46
C LYS A 228 -10.08 11.03 12.24
N ASP A 229 -9.05 10.21 12.04
CA ASP A 229 -8.90 8.92 12.70
C ASP A 229 -8.06 9.04 13.97
N GLU A 230 -8.65 9.62 15.01
CA GLU A 230 -7.98 9.84 16.29
C GLU A 230 -7.52 8.53 16.95
N ALA A 231 -8.24 7.43 16.74
CA ALA A 231 -7.90 6.14 17.31
C ALA A 231 -6.60 5.61 16.71
N PHE A 232 -6.50 5.59 15.38
CA PHE A 232 -5.27 5.23 14.68
C PHE A 232 -4.13 6.16 15.07
N LEU A 233 -4.34 7.48 15.01
CA LEU A 233 -3.29 8.46 15.30
C LEU A 233 -2.79 8.37 16.74
N SER A 234 -3.67 8.11 17.71
CA SER A 234 -3.27 7.82 19.10
C SER A 234 -2.39 6.59 19.18
N GLY A 235 -2.83 5.48 18.58
CA GLY A 235 -2.05 4.24 18.54
C GLY A 235 -0.69 4.41 17.85
N TYR A 236 -0.65 5.16 16.76
CA TYR A 236 0.58 5.44 16.01
C TYR A 236 1.58 6.24 16.85
N ARG A 237 1.11 7.27 17.57
CA ARG A 237 1.94 8.03 18.52
C ARG A 237 2.38 7.20 19.72
N GLU A 238 1.50 6.39 20.31
CA GLU A 238 1.85 5.43 21.37
C GLU A 238 2.94 4.46 20.93
N GLY A 239 2.87 4.02 19.67
CA GLY A 239 3.88 3.19 19.04
C GLY A 239 5.19 3.92 18.75
N GLY A 240 5.31 5.23 18.99
CA GLY A 240 6.52 6.03 18.72
C GLY A 240 6.56 6.65 17.31
N GLY A 241 5.49 6.55 16.54
CA GLY A 241 5.35 7.22 15.25
C GLY A 241 5.11 8.72 15.39
N ARG A 242 5.54 9.50 14.40
CA ARG A 242 5.29 10.95 14.32
C ARG A 242 4.17 11.25 13.33
N ALA A 243 3.10 11.87 13.82
CA ALA A 243 1.94 12.27 13.00
C ALA A 243 1.69 13.77 13.16
N GLU A 244 2.66 14.57 12.72
CA GLU A 244 2.57 16.03 12.67
C GLU A 244 2.12 16.43 11.26
N PHE A 245 1.16 17.35 11.17
CA PHE A 245 0.54 17.78 9.90
C PHE A 245 0.80 19.27 9.66
N ASP A 246 2.08 19.65 9.66
CA ASP A 246 2.50 20.98 9.22
C ASP A 246 2.39 21.12 7.70
N ARG A 247 2.68 22.32 7.18
CA ARG A 247 2.52 22.62 5.75
C ARG A 247 3.33 21.68 4.84
N PRO A 248 4.63 21.41 5.09
CA PRO A 248 5.39 20.43 4.31
C PRO A 248 4.80 19.01 4.37
N ALA A 249 4.39 18.53 5.55
CA ALA A 249 3.75 17.23 5.67
C ALA A 249 2.43 17.15 4.91
N LEU A 250 1.59 18.19 4.96
CA LEU A 250 0.34 18.23 4.20
C LEU A 250 0.58 18.22 2.68
N LEU A 251 1.62 18.92 2.19
CA LEU A 251 2.03 18.85 0.78
C LEU A 251 2.49 17.45 0.38
N ARG A 252 3.30 16.78 1.21
CA ARG A 252 3.70 15.38 0.99
C ARG A 252 2.49 14.44 0.96
N LEU A 253 1.54 14.61 1.89
CA LEU A 253 0.32 13.82 1.93
C LEU A 253 -0.53 14.00 0.67
N ALA A 254 -0.65 15.24 0.15
CA ALA A 254 -1.33 15.52 -1.11
C ALA A 254 -0.63 14.85 -2.31
N LEU A 255 0.71 14.89 -2.36
CA LEU A 255 1.49 14.15 -3.37
C LEU A 255 1.23 12.64 -3.30
N TYR A 256 1.19 12.04 -2.11
CA TYR A 256 0.95 10.61 -1.94
C TYR A 256 -0.49 10.21 -2.28
N ARG A 257 -1.48 11.06 -1.95
CA ARG A 257 -2.88 10.88 -2.39
C ARG A 257 -2.96 10.91 -3.90
N ALA A 258 -2.38 11.92 -4.54
CA ALA A 258 -2.37 12.02 -5.99
C ALA A 258 -1.71 10.80 -6.64
N TYR A 259 -0.61 10.31 -6.08
CA TYR A 259 0.04 9.09 -6.56
C TYR A 259 -0.85 7.86 -6.47
N LEU A 260 -1.47 7.60 -5.31
CA LEU A 260 -2.40 6.47 -5.15
C LEU A 260 -3.58 6.56 -6.12
N TYR A 261 -4.19 7.74 -6.26
CA TYR A 261 -5.37 7.91 -7.11
C TYR A 261 -5.02 7.85 -8.60
N LEU A 262 -3.82 8.29 -9.00
CA LEU A 262 -3.31 8.02 -10.34
C LEU A 262 -3.18 6.52 -10.60
N ILE A 263 -2.62 5.74 -9.67
CA ILE A 263 -2.57 4.28 -9.79
C ILE A 263 -3.97 3.71 -10.00
N MET A 264 -4.92 4.06 -9.12
CA MET A 264 -6.30 3.55 -9.16
C MET A 264 -7.05 3.88 -10.46
N LEU A 265 -6.78 5.05 -11.06
CA LEU A 265 -7.40 5.44 -12.33
C LEU A 265 -6.71 4.77 -13.53
N VAL A 266 -5.37 4.73 -13.54
CA VAL A 266 -4.59 4.19 -14.66
C VAL A 266 -4.69 2.67 -14.74
N GLU A 267 -4.78 1.97 -13.60
CA GLU A 267 -4.86 0.51 -13.55
C GLU A 267 -6.10 -0.08 -14.24
N THR A 268 -7.15 0.73 -14.43
CA THR A 268 -8.41 0.31 -15.05
C THR A 268 -8.22 -0.26 -16.45
N VAL A 269 -7.29 0.32 -17.21
CA VAL A 269 -7.04 -0.04 -18.61
C VAL A 269 -6.28 -1.36 -18.74
N PRO A 270 -5.07 -1.54 -18.16
CA PRO A 270 -4.34 -2.79 -18.28
C PRO A 270 -5.04 -3.96 -17.58
N ARG A 271 -5.86 -3.70 -16.55
CA ARG A 271 -6.67 -4.74 -15.87
C ARG A 271 -7.99 -5.05 -16.59
N ALA A 272 -8.31 -4.37 -17.70
CA ALA A 272 -9.53 -4.55 -18.48
C ALA A 272 -10.81 -4.58 -17.61
N MET A 273 -10.90 -3.63 -16.67
CA MET A 273 -11.99 -3.59 -15.69
C MET A 273 -13.36 -3.37 -16.34
N GLY A 274 -14.42 -3.86 -15.69
CA GLY A 274 -15.79 -3.67 -16.17
C GLY A 274 -16.25 -2.21 -16.09
N GLU A 275 -17.24 -1.84 -16.91
CA GLU A 275 -17.76 -0.46 -16.97
C GLU A 275 -18.25 0.07 -15.62
N GLY A 276 -18.77 -0.81 -14.75
CA GLY A 276 -19.19 -0.44 -13.39
C GLY A 276 -18.03 0.01 -12.52
N ASP A 277 -16.92 -0.72 -12.55
CA ASP A 277 -15.71 -0.40 -11.76
C ASP A 277 -15.03 0.86 -12.27
N ILE A 278 -15.03 1.07 -13.60
CA ILE A 278 -14.54 2.28 -14.24
C ILE A 278 -15.38 3.48 -13.79
N ARG A 279 -16.71 3.36 -13.87
CA ARG A 279 -17.63 4.44 -13.45
C ARG A 279 -17.46 4.79 -11.98
N TRP A 280 -17.34 3.79 -11.10
CA TRP A 280 -17.11 4.04 -9.68
C TRP A 280 -15.82 4.81 -9.44
N ARG A 281 -14.72 4.48 -10.14
CA ARG A 281 -13.45 5.25 -10.03
C ARG A 281 -13.58 6.68 -10.55
N GLU A 282 -14.34 6.89 -11.63
CA GLU A 282 -14.62 8.24 -12.13
C GLU A 282 -15.44 9.07 -11.12
N GLU A 283 -16.39 8.46 -10.43
CA GLU A 283 -17.29 9.16 -9.49
C GLU A 283 -16.67 9.34 -8.10
N ALA A 284 -15.83 8.40 -7.64
CA ALA A 284 -15.30 8.39 -6.28
C ALA A 284 -13.81 8.76 -6.20
N VAL A 285 -12.98 8.39 -7.18
CA VAL A 285 -11.51 8.56 -7.11
C VAL A 285 -11.06 9.82 -7.84
N ALA A 286 -11.62 10.10 -9.02
CA ALA A 286 -11.22 11.28 -9.79
C ALA A 286 -11.41 12.62 -9.04
N PRO A 287 -12.50 12.84 -8.27
CA PRO A 287 -12.64 14.05 -7.46
C PRO A 287 -11.57 14.18 -6.38
N GLU A 288 -11.15 13.06 -5.79
CA GLU A 288 -10.11 13.03 -4.76
C GLU A 288 -8.71 13.34 -5.33
N LEU A 289 -8.44 12.91 -6.57
CA LEU A 289 -7.23 13.34 -7.30
C LEU A 289 -7.28 14.85 -7.57
N VAL A 290 -8.42 15.39 -8.01
CA VAL A 290 -8.58 16.84 -8.24
C VAL A 290 -8.36 17.62 -6.95
N ALA A 291 -8.95 17.19 -5.83
CA ALA A 291 -8.77 17.84 -4.54
C ALA A 291 -7.29 17.86 -4.09
N ALA A 292 -6.57 16.76 -4.27
CA ALA A 292 -5.13 16.71 -3.96
C ALA A 292 -4.30 17.68 -4.84
N LEU A 293 -4.68 17.85 -6.12
CA LEU A 293 -4.03 18.80 -7.02
C LEU A 293 -4.34 20.26 -6.65
N ASP A 294 -5.59 20.57 -6.30
CA ASP A 294 -6.00 21.89 -5.83
C ASP A 294 -5.27 22.28 -4.54
N GLU A 295 -5.15 21.35 -3.57
CA GLU A 295 -4.39 21.54 -2.33
C GLU A 295 -2.91 21.91 -2.63
N ILE A 296 -2.30 21.27 -3.64
CA ILE A 296 -0.93 21.57 -4.06
C ILE A 296 -0.83 22.95 -4.73
N GLU A 297 -1.75 23.28 -5.64
CA GLU A 297 -1.77 24.57 -6.34
C GLU A 297 -1.93 25.74 -5.37
N GLU A 298 -2.86 25.63 -4.42
CA GLU A 298 -3.07 26.63 -3.37
C GLU A 298 -1.83 26.81 -2.47
N ALA A 299 -1.12 25.72 -2.20
CA ALA A 299 0.06 25.74 -1.33
C ALA A 299 1.36 26.10 -2.05
N THR A 300 1.40 26.15 -3.38
CA THR A 300 2.59 26.49 -4.18
C THR A 300 2.48 27.79 -4.96
N SER A 301 1.29 28.39 -5.01
CA SER A 301 1.03 29.75 -5.51
C SER A 301 1.51 30.83 -4.53
#